data_AF-A0A6A5AZR3-F1
#
_entry.id   AF-A0A6A5AZR3-F1
#
_cell.length_a   1.000
_cell.length_b   1.000
_cell.length_c   1.000
_cell.angle_alpha   90.00
_cell.angle_beta   90.00
_cell.angle_gamma   90.00
#
_symmetry.space_group_name_H-M   'P 1'
#
loop_
_entity.id
_entity.type
_entity.pdbx_description
1 polymer ?
#
loop_
_entity_poly.entity_id
_entity_poly.type
_entity_poly.pdbx_seq_one_letter_code
_entity_poly.pdbx_strand_id
1 'polypeptide(L)'
;ERIKEASEKSAAQEQALRLKHQKKAKEVALQQRKLALLIDQYRKVKAEHDVLQTNAVELTRVVEKLRKEANDDQRAINAEMQAANQALEEKAKALATARIRYKRDNKSLTAAIQAAKLRLEQQEQAAAAGAAQDPAAKELEEMVDKLTKLHAKVDAVKQHRLAIEEERKEMFNQVVEKKSDLRLQSKLKVETSLADVDSKLSSLKSEQENVIKSFATKPEGKVLEQLNKRRNEIRNEMSALKERRMELTVKQRQVEL
;
A
#
# COMPACT_ATOMS: atom_id res chain seq x y z
N GLU A 1 -77.76 57.96 50.73
CA GLU A 1 -77.78 56.76 49.84
C GLU A 1 -76.86 56.92 48.63
N ARG A 2 -76.99 57.97 47.81
CA ARG A 2 -76.11 58.21 46.63
C ARG A 2 -74.59 58.12 46.89
N ILE A 3 -74.10 58.60 48.04
CA ILE A 3 -72.67 58.50 48.40
C ILE A 3 -72.25 57.04 48.62
N LYS A 4 -73.10 56.22 49.26
CA LYS A 4 -72.82 54.79 49.49
C LYS A 4 -72.75 54.03 48.16
N GLU A 5 -73.70 54.27 47.26
CA GLU A 5 -73.69 53.67 45.93
C GLU A 5 -72.47 54.08 45.10
N ALA A 6 -72.03 55.35 45.20
CA ALA A 6 -70.82 55.81 44.53
C ALA A 6 -69.55 55.15 45.10
N SER A 7 -69.46 54.99 46.42
CA SER A 7 -68.36 54.29 47.08
C SER A 7 -68.31 52.80 46.71
N GLU A 8 -69.46 52.11 46.65
CA GLU A 8 -69.54 50.71 46.24
C GLU A 8 -69.13 50.52 44.77
N LYS A 9 -69.58 51.39 43.86
CA LYS A 9 -69.15 51.39 42.45
C LYS A 9 -67.64 51.64 42.31
N SER A 10 -67.11 52.58 43.10
CA SER A 10 -65.68 52.89 43.10
C SER A 10 -64.85 51.70 43.60
N ALA A 11 -65.25 51.06 44.70
CA ALA A 11 -64.60 49.87 45.23
C ALA A 11 -64.64 48.69 44.25
N ALA A 12 -65.79 48.46 43.61
CA ALA A 12 -65.94 47.43 42.58
C ALA A 12 -65.03 47.69 41.36
N GLN A 13 -64.93 48.95 40.92
CA GLN A 13 -64.05 49.35 39.82
C GLN A 13 -62.58 49.19 40.19
N GLU A 14 -62.18 49.54 41.41
CA GLU A 14 -60.82 49.34 41.90
C GLU A 14 -60.47 47.85 41.96
N GLN A 15 -61.39 47.01 42.46
CA GLN A 15 -61.17 45.56 42.52
C GLN A 15 -61.06 44.94 41.12
N ALA A 16 -61.88 45.37 40.17
CA ALA A 16 -61.79 44.94 38.77
C ALA A 16 -60.46 45.36 38.12
N LEU A 17 -59.99 46.58 38.39
CA LEU A 17 -58.68 47.05 37.93
C LEU A 17 -57.55 46.23 38.55
N ARG A 18 -57.58 45.96 39.86
CA ARG A 18 -56.57 45.12 40.54
C ARG A 18 -56.50 43.72 39.93
N LEU A 19 -57.64 43.08 39.65
CA LEU A 19 -57.68 41.77 38.98
C LEU A 19 -57.10 41.82 37.57
N LYS A 20 -57.42 42.87 36.79
CA LYS A 20 -56.86 43.08 35.45
C LYS A 20 -55.34 43.27 35.50
N HIS A 21 -54.84 44.06 36.45
CA HIS A 21 -53.40 44.25 36.67
C HIS A 21 -52.72 42.95 37.07
N GLN A 22 -53.31 42.16 37.98
CA GLN A 22 -52.76 40.87 38.38
C GLN A 22 -52.68 39.88 37.21
N LYS A 23 -53.73 39.82 36.37
CA LYS A 23 -53.72 38.99 35.16
C LYS A 23 -52.62 39.42 34.19
N LYS A 24 -52.49 40.73 33.95
CA LYS A 24 -51.47 41.28 33.06
C LYS A 24 -50.05 41.07 33.59
N ALA A 25 -49.83 41.17 34.91
CA ALA A 25 -48.55 40.87 35.53
C ALA A 25 -48.14 39.41 35.32
N LYS A 26 -49.07 38.46 35.48
CA LYS A 26 -48.82 37.03 35.20
C LYS A 26 -48.49 36.79 33.73
N GLU A 27 -49.19 37.46 32.82
CA GLU A 27 -48.95 37.35 31.38
C GLU A 27 -47.56 37.90 30.98
N VAL A 28 -47.19 39.07 31.50
CA VAL A 28 -45.87 39.66 31.28
C VAL A 28 -44.77 38.76 31.83
N ALA A 29 -44.93 38.20 33.03
CA ALA A 29 -43.97 37.25 33.60
C ALA A 29 -43.81 35.99 32.72
N LEU A 30 -44.90 35.46 32.17
CA LEU A 30 -44.86 34.33 31.25
C LEU A 30 -44.14 34.68 29.94
N GLN A 31 -44.41 35.85 29.37
CA GLN A 31 -43.74 36.32 28.16
C GLN A 31 -42.25 36.55 28.38
N GLN A 32 -41.85 37.16 29.50
CA GLN A 32 -40.45 37.32 29.89
C GLN A 32 -39.73 35.98 30.02
N ARG A 33 -40.39 34.97 30.62
CA ARG A 33 -39.82 33.63 30.75
C ARG A 33 -39.66 32.93 29.40
N LYS A 34 -40.63 33.06 28.50
CA LYS A 34 -40.54 32.55 27.12
C LYS A 34 -39.41 33.23 26.34
N LEU A 35 -39.28 34.55 26.48
CA LEU A 35 -38.21 35.31 25.83
C LEU A 35 -36.83 34.87 26.33
N ALA A 36 -36.66 34.68 27.63
CA ALA A 36 -35.41 34.19 28.21
C ALA A 36 -35.01 32.81 27.63
N LEU A 37 -35.96 31.88 27.56
CA LEU A 37 -35.73 30.56 26.96
C LEU A 37 -35.34 30.65 25.48
N LEU A 38 -35.98 31.54 24.71
CA LEU A 38 -35.66 31.73 23.31
C LEU A 38 -34.25 32.32 23.11
N ILE A 39 -33.85 33.25 23.98
CA ILE A 39 -32.49 33.82 23.97
C ILE A 39 -31.46 32.73 24.26
N ASP A 40 -31.71 31.86 25.25
CA ASP A 40 -30.79 30.77 25.58
C ASP A 40 -30.68 29.74 24.46
N GLN A 41 -31.81 29.40 23.81
CA GLN A 41 -31.80 28.53 22.62
C GLN A 41 -31.04 29.17 21.46
N TYR A 42 -31.27 30.45 21.17
CA TYR A 42 -30.56 31.17 20.13
C TYR A 42 -29.05 31.19 20.38
N ARG A 43 -28.62 31.43 21.62
CA ARG A 43 -27.19 31.40 21.99
C ARG A 43 -26.56 30.03 21.77
N LYS A 44 -27.25 28.95 22.11
CA LYS A 44 -26.78 27.58 21.85
C LYS A 44 -26.63 27.30 20.36
N VAL A 45 -27.67 27.59 19.57
CA VAL A 45 -27.65 27.38 18.12
C VAL A 45 -26.57 28.23 17.46
N LYS A 46 -26.37 29.47 17.91
CA LYS A 46 -25.29 30.33 17.41
C LYS A 46 -23.92 29.73 17.69
N ALA A 47 -23.67 29.24 18.90
CA ALA A 47 -22.40 28.61 19.24
C ALA A 47 -22.14 27.35 18.39
N GLU A 48 -23.17 26.53 18.17
CA GLU A 48 -23.09 25.35 17.29
C GLU A 48 -22.80 25.75 15.83
N HIS A 49 -23.47 26.80 15.33
CA HIS A 49 -23.23 27.33 14.01
C HIS A 49 -21.79 27.84 13.83
N ASP A 50 -21.26 28.58 14.79
CA ASP A 50 -19.89 29.12 14.74
C ASP A 50 -18.85 27.98 14.69
N VAL A 51 -19.09 26.89 15.43
CA VAL A 51 -18.26 25.68 15.38
C VAL A 51 -18.35 25.00 14.02
N LEU A 52 -19.56 24.81 13.48
CA LEU A 52 -19.77 24.20 12.17
C LEU A 52 -19.14 25.02 11.05
N GLN A 53 -19.22 26.36 11.13
CA GLN A 53 -18.61 27.25 10.16
C GLN A 53 -17.08 27.14 10.18
N THR A 54 -16.48 27.04 11.37
CA THR A 54 -15.02 26.84 11.52
C THR A 54 -14.61 25.49 10.92
N ASN A 55 -15.33 24.43 11.24
CA ASN A 55 -15.08 23.09 10.69
C ASN A 55 -15.23 23.05 9.16
N ALA A 56 -16.22 23.77 8.60
CA ALA A 56 -16.42 23.83 7.16
C ALA A 56 -15.22 24.48 6.45
N VAL A 57 -14.68 25.57 7.00
CA VAL A 57 -13.47 26.22 6.45
C VAL A 57 -12.25 25.30 6.50
N GLU A 58 -12.06 24.58 7.61
CA GLU A 58 -10.98 23.60 7.74
C GLU A 58 -11.12 22.46 6.73
N LEU A 59 -12.33 21.91 6.58
CA LEU A 59 -12.61 20.86 5.61
C LEU A 59 -12.35 21.31 4.17
N THR A 60 -12.75 22.54 3.80
CA THR A 60 -12.45 23.10 2.48
C THR A 60 -10.94 23.13 2.24
N ARG A 61 -10.15 23.60 3.23
CA ARG A 61 -8.69 23.63 3.13
C ARG A 61 -8.08 22.23 2.98
N VAL A 62 -8.57 21.24 3.73
CA VAL A 62 -8.10 19.84 3.63
C VAL A 62 -8.43 19.26 2.26
N VAL A 63 -9.65 19.47 1.76
CA VAL A 63 -10.07 19.00 0.43
C VAL A 63 -9.23 19.61 -0.68
N GLU A 64 -8.94 20.91 -0.62
CA GLU A 64 -8.06 21.56 -1.59
C GLU A 64 -6.64 20.98 -1.57
N LYS A 65 -6.09 20.73 -0.38
CA LYS A 65 -4.77 20.10 -0.23
C LYS A 65 -4.75 18.70 -0.86
N LEU A 66 -5.74 17.87 -0.54
CA LEU A 66 -5.85 16.51 -1.10
C LEU A 66 -6.04 16.52 -2.62
N ARG A 67 -6.82 17.47 -3.16
CA ARG A 67 -6.97 17.64 -4.62
C ARG A 67 -5.65 17.99 -5.29
N LYS A 68 -4.83 18.83 -4.65
CA LYS A 68 -3.52 19.18 -5.17
C LYS A 68 -2.56 17.99 -5.14
N GLU A 69 -2.47 17.30 -4.01
CA GLU A 69 -1.64 16.09 -3.86
C GLU A 69 -2.02 15.02 -4.89
N ALA A 70 -3.32 14.72 -5.05
CA ALA A 70 -3.78 13.75 -6.04
C ALA A 70 -3.44 14.14 -7.50
N ASN A 71 -3.45 15.44 -7.83
CA ASN A 71 -3.09 15.92 -9.16
C ASN A 71 -1.57 15.83 -9.40
N ASP A 72 -0.77 16.15 -8.40
CA ASP A 72 0.69 16.04 -8.47
C ASP A 72 1.11 14.56 -8.60
N ASP A 73 0.47 13.65 -7.85
CA ASP A 73 0.68 12.20 -7.97
C ASP A 73 0.29 11.67 -9.36
N GLN A 74 -0.86 12.09 -9.89
CA GLN A 74 -1.29 11.69 -11.24
C GLN A 74 -0.30 12.17 -12.31
N ARG A 75 0.25 13.38 -12.16
CA ARG A 75 1.30 13.89 -13.07
C ARG A 75 2.58 13.08 -12.97
N ALA A 76 3.00 12.71 -11.77
CA ALA A 76 4.19 11.89 -11.56
C ALA A 76 4.03 10.51 -12.21
N ILE A 77 2.89 9.84 -11.99
CA ILE A 77 2.56 8.55 -12.61
C ILE A 77 2.56 8.65 -14.14
N ASN A 78 1.96 9.71 -14.70
CA ASN A 78 1.94 9.91 -16.15
C ASN A 78 3.35 10.12 -16.72
N ALA A 79 4.21 10.86 -16.02
CA ALA A 79 5.59 11.09 -16.43
C ALA A 79 6.41 9.78 -16.38
N GLU A 80 6.26 8.99 -15.32
CA GLU A 80 6.93 7.69 -15.18
C GLU A 80 6.47 6.71 -16.26
N MET A 81 5.16 6.63 -16.53
CA MET A 81 4.61 5.81 -17.60
C MET A 81 5.14 6.23 -18.98
N GLN A 82 5.25 7.53 -19.25
CA GLN A 82 5.83 8.02 -20.51
C GLN A 82 7.32 7.65 -20.64
N ALA A 83 8.10 7.80 -19.57
CA ALA A 83 9.52 7.42 -19.56
C ALA A 83 9.70 5.90 -19.79
N ALA A 84 8.86 5.08 -19.13
CA ALA A 84 8.88 3.63 -19.32
C ALA A 84 8.51 3.24 -20.77
N ASN A 85 7.50 3.88 -21.35
CA ASN A 85 7.11 3.64 -22.74
C ASN A 85 8.22 4.01 -23.72
N GLN A 86 8.88 5.15 -23.53
CA GLN A 86 10.03 5.55 -24.36
C GLN A 86 11.18 4.53 -24.27
N ALA A 87 11.52 4.08 -23.05
CA ALA A 87 12.56 3.07 -22.86
C ALA A 87 12.19 1.73 -23.52
N LEU A 88 10.92 1.32 -23.49
CA LEU A 88 10.43 0.12 -24.18
C LEU A 88 10.51 0.27 -25.71
N GLU A 89 10.14 1.44 -26.25
CA GLU A 89 10.28 1.71 -27.68
C GLU A 89 11.74 1.67 -28.15
N GLU A 90 12.66 2.24 -27.38
CA GLU A 90 14.09 2.19 -27.67
C GLU A 90 14.63 0.77 -27.64
N LYS A 91 14.25 -0.03 -26.63
CA LYS A 91 14.60 -1.46 -26.55
C LYS A 91 14.04 -2.24 -27.74
N ALA A 92 12.81 -1.96 -28.16
CA ALA A 92 12.20 -2.61 -29.32
C ALA A 92 12.96 -2.25 -30.62
N LYS A 93 13.36 -0.99 -30.80
CA LYS A 93 14.19 -0.54 -31.94
C LYS A 93 15.58 -1.19 -31.93
N ALA A 94 16.20 -1.30 -30.76
CA ALA A 94 17.49 -1.97 -30.60
C ALA A 94 17.39 -3.46 -30.94
N LEU A 95 16.34 -4.13 -30.46
CA LEU A 95 16.07 -5.54 -30.76
C LEU A 95 15.82 -5.78 -32.25
N ALA A 96 15.02 -4.93 -32.90
CA ALA A 96 14.78 -5.01 -34.34
C ALA A 96 16.09 -4.87 -35.14
N THR A 97 16.94 -3.92 -34.74
CA THR A 97 18.26 -3.72 -35.33
C THR A 97 19.17 -4.94 -35.15
N ALA A 98 19.23 -5.49 -33.92
CA ALA A 98 19.99 -6.69 -33.62
C ALA A 98 19.52 -7.89 -34.44
N ARG A 99 18.20 -8.05 -34.63
CA ARG A 99 17.61 -9.10 -35.45
C ARG A 99 18.00 -8.99 -36.92
N ILE A 100 18.05 -7.78 -37.48
CA ILE A 100 18.52 -7.54 -38.85
C ILE A 100 20.00 -7.92 -38.99
N ARG A 101 20.85 -7.49 -38.04
CA ARG A 101 22.28 -7.85 -38.02
C ARG A 101 22.47 -9.36 -37.95
N TYR A 102 21.80 -10.02 -37.02
CA TYR A 102 21.84 -11.48 -36.90
C TYR A 102 21.44 -12.20 -38.20
N LYS A 103 20.36 -11.77 -38.84
CA LYS A 103 19.93 -12.35 -40.13
C LYS A 103 20.99 -12.20 -41.22
N ARG A 104 21.63 -11.03 -41.29
CA ARG A 104 22.71 -10.76 -42.24
C ARG A 104 23.94 -11.62 -41.95
N ASP A 105 24.37 -11.65 -40.69
CA ASP A 105 25.58 -12.34 -40.28
C ASP A 105 25.41 -13.86 -40.46
N ASN A 106 24.22 -14.41 -40.15
CA ASN A 106 23.90 -15.81 -40.41
C ASN A 106 23.92 -16.16 -41.91
N LYS A 107 23.45 -15.27 -42.78
CA LYS A 107 23.59 -15.44 -44.25
C LYS A 107 25.07 -15.47 -44.66
N SER A 108 25.91 -14.61 -44.09
CA SER A 108 27.34 -14.58 -44.39
C SER A 108 28.07 -15.84 -43.90
N LEU A 109 27.74 -16.33 -42.71
CA LEU A 109 28.27 -17.58 -42.16
C LEU A 109 27.87 -18.78 -43.03
N THR A 110 26.61 -18.83 -43.46
CA THR A 110 26.14 -19.90 -44.37
C THR A 110 26.93 -19.90 -45.68
N ALA A 111 27.18 -18.73 -46.28
CA ALA A 111 28.00 -18.60 -47.47
C ALA A 111 29.47 -19.01 -47.24
N ALA A 112 30.05 -18.62 -46.11
CA ALA A 112 31.41 -19.01 -45.73
C ALA A 112 31.53 -20.53 -45.52
N ILE A 113 30.53 -21.17 -44.91
CA ILE A 113 30.46 -22.63 -44.75
C ILE A 113 30.41 -23.32 -46.11
N GLN A 114 29.58 -22.84 -47.04
CA GLN A 114 29.50 -23.40 -48.39
C GLN A 114 30.84 -23.26 -49.15
N ALA A 115 31.49 -22.10 -49.06
CA ALA A 115 32.80 -21.88 -49.67
C ALA A 115 33.89 -22.77 -49.04
N ALA A 116 33.85 -22.97 -47.72
CA ALA A 116 34.77 -23.86 -47.02
C ALA A 116 34.57 -25.32 -47.43
N LYS A 117 33.32 -25.79 -47.55
CA LYS A 117 33.01 -27.13 -48.06
C LYS A 117 33.56 -27.33 -49.47
N LEU A 118 33.36 -26.36 -50.35
CA LEU A 118 33.84 -26.44 -51.74
C LEU A 118 35.38 -26.48 -51.82
N ARG A 119 36.07 -25.72 -50.96
CA ARG A 119 37.53 -25.81 -50.83
C ARG A 119 38.00 -27.15 -50.28
N LEU A 120 37.28 -27.71 -49.30
CA LEU A 120 37.58 -29.03 -48.75
C LEU A 120 37.44 -30.10 -49.83
N GLU A 121 36.34 -30.08 -50.59
CA GLU A 121 36.10 -31.01 -51.69
C GLU A 121 37.16 -30.90 -52.80
N GLN A 122 37.61 -29.67 -53.12
CA GLN A 122 38.74 -29.45 -54.04
C GLN A 122 40.07 -29.96 -53.47
N GLN A 123 40.31 -29.81 -52.16
CA GLN A 123 41.47 -30.37 -51.50
C GLN A 123 41.45 -31.90 -51.48
N GLU A 124 40.29 -32.51 -51.22
CA GLU A 124 40.10 -33.97 -51.26
C GLU A 124 40.29 -34.51 -52.69
N GLN A 125 39.79 -33.82 -53.71
CA GLN A 125 40.02 -34.19 -55.12
C GLN A 125 41.50 -34.05 -55.52
N ALA A 126 42.18 -33.00 -55.03
CA ALA A 126 43.62 -32.81 -55.26
C ALA A 126 44.48 -33.83 -54.49
N ALA A 127 44.07 -34.20 -53.28
CA ALA A 127 44.70 -35.26 -52.49
C ALA A 127 44.49 -36.64 -53.13
N ALA A 128 43.29 -36.93 -53.63
CA ALA A 128 42.97 -38.16 -54.37
C ALA A 128 43.76 -38.27 -55.69
N ALA A 129 44.06 -37.14 -56.35
CA ALA A 129 44.93 -37.10 -57.54
C ALA A 129 46.43 -37.33 -57.22
N GLY A 130 46.85 -37.10 -55.97
CA GLY A 130 48.23 -37.30 -55.50
C GLY A 130 48.47 -38.57 -54.68
N ALA A 131 47.41 -39.24 -54.21
CA ALA A 131 47.48 -40.39 -53.31
C ALA A 131 47.42 -41.74 -54.06
N ALA A 132 48.29 -41.91 -55.05
CA ALA A 132 48.60 -43.25 -55.56
C ALA A 132 49.89 -43.74 -54.87
N GLN A 133 49.72 -44.75 -54.01
CA GLN A 133 50.75 -45.66 -53.48
C GLN A 133 51.61 -45.19 -52.28
N ASP A 134 51.02 -45.16 -51.08
CA ASP A 134 51.79 -45.51 -49.87
C ASP A 134 50.87 -46.09 -48.77
N PRO A 135 51.06 -47.34 -48.31
CA PRO A 135 50.33 -47.89 -47.16
C PRO A 135 50.51 -47.07 -45.86
N ALA A 136 51.62 -46.34 -45.70
CA ALA A 136 51.81 -45.43 -44.57
C ALA A 136 50.87 -44.19 -44.62
N ALA A 137 50.47 -43.77 -45.82
CA ALA A 137 49.55 -42.64 -45.99
C ALA A 137 48.12 -43.01 -45.54
N LYS A 138 47.67 -44.25 -45.74
CA LYS A 138 46.38 -44.74 -45.22
C LYS A 138 46.34 -44.78 -43.70
N GLU A 139 47.41 -45.25 -43.06
CA GLU A 139 47.51 -45.21 -41.59
C GLU A 139 47.54 -43.77 -41.06
N LEU A 140 48.22 -42.87 -41.77
CA LEU A 140 48.24 -41.45 -41.43
C LEU A 140 46.85 -40.81 -41.58
N GLU A 141 46.14 -41.13 -42.64
CA GLU A 141 44.78 -40.63 -42.91
C GLU A 141 43.79 -41.14 -41.85
N GLU A 142 43.83 -42.43 -41.49
CA GLU A 142 43.04 -42.97 -40.37
C GLU A 142 43.39 -42.32 -39.01
N MET A 143 44.67 -42.01 -38.77
CA MET A 143 45.10 -41.30 -37.55
C MET A 143 44.60 -39.86 -37.53
N VAL A 144 44.67 -39.13 -38.65
CA VAL A 144 44.13 -37.78 -38.80
C VAL A 144 42.61 -37.78 -38.59
N ASP A 145 41.93 -38.79 -39.11
CA ASP A 145 40.47 -38.93 -39.00
C ASP A 145 40.04 -39.25 -37.55
N LYS A 146 40.82 -40.08 -36.85
CA LYS A 146 40.68 -40.29 -35.40
C LYS A 146 40.97 -39.01 -34.60
N LEU A 147 42.02 -38.26 -34.95
CA LEU A 147 42.38 -36.97 -34.33
C LEU A 147 41.27 -35.94 -34.51
N THR A 148 40.67 -35.86 -35.69
CA THR A 148 39.58 -34.95 -36.01
C THR A 148 38.32 -35.29 -35.20
N LYS A 149 37.97 -36.57 -35.10
CA LYS A 149 36.86 -37.06 -34.25
C LYS A 149 37.13 -36.79 -32.76
N LEU A 150 38.37 -36.96 -32.30
CA LEU A 150 38.77 -36.62 -30.93
C LEU A 150 38.68 -35.12 -30.67
N HIS A 151 39.13 -34.28 -31.60
CA HIS A 151 39.06 -32.83 -31.48
C HIS A 151 37.60 -32.34 -31.40
N ALA A 152 36.73 -32.85 -32.26
CA ALA A 152 35.30 -32.55 -32.22
C ALA A 152 34.66 -32.97 -30.88
N LYS A 153 35.05 -34.12 -30.33
CA LYS A 153 34.61 -34.54 -28.98
C LYS A 153 35.14 -33.62 -27.88
N VAL A 154 36.40 -33.19 -27.96
CA VAL A 154 37.00 -32.26 -27.00
C VAL A 154 36.29 -30.90 -27.03
N ASP A 155 35.98 -30.39 -28.21
CA ASP A 155 35.26 -29.12 -28.33
C ASP A 155 33.80 -29.24 -27.89
N ALA A 156 33.14 -30.36 -28.17
CA ALA A 156 31.81 -30.66 -27.61
C ALA A 156 31.84 -30.71 -26.07
N VAL A 157 32.88 -31.30 -25.47
CA VAL A 157 33.06 -31.32 -24.01
C VAL A 157 33.31 -29.92 -23.45
N LYS A 158 34.10 -29.08 -24.13
CA LYS A 158 34.30 -27.67 -23.72
C LYS A 158 32.99 -26.88 -23.76
N GLN A 159 32.20 -27.03 -24.83
CA GLN A 159 30.88 -26.38 -24.95
C GLN A 159 29.91 -26.85 -23.86
N HIS A 160 29.87 -28.16 -23.57
CA HIS A 160 29.07 -28.69 -22.47
C HIS A 160 29.54 -28.14 -21.11
N ARG A 161 30.85 -28.00 -20.89
CA ARG A 161 31.38 -27.43 -19.65
C ARG A 161 30.97 -25.97 -19.48
N LEU A 162 31.04 -25.17 -20.54
CA LEU A 162 30.60 -23.78 -20.54
C LEU A 162 29.10 -23.67 -20.25
N ALA A 163 28.26 -24.51 -20.88
CA ALA A 163 26.84 -24.54 -20.62
C ALA A 163 26.52 -24.86 -19.14
N ILE A 164 27.22 -25.83 -18.54
CA ILE A 164 27.07 -26.15 -17.11
C ILE A 164 27.50 -24.98 -16.22
N GLU A 165 28.58 -24.28 -16.57
CA GLU A 165 29.02 -23.08 -15.82
C GLU A 165 27.99 -21.94 -15.91
N GLU A 166 27.36 -21.74 -17.07
CA GLU A 166 26.27 -20.77 -17.28
C GLU A 166 25.01 -21.15 -16.52
N GLU A 167 24.54 -22.41 -16.62
CA GLU A 167 23.40 -22.93 -15.85
C GLU A 167 23.63 -22.79 -14.35
N ARG A 168 24.85 -23.09 -13.86
CA ARG A 168 25.20 -22.91 -12.45
C ARG A 168 25.09 -21.44 -12.03
N LYS A 169 25.52 -20.50 -12.88
CA LYS A 169 25.44 -19.06 -12.59
C LYS A 169 24.00 -18.57 -12.59
N GLU A 170 23.18 -19.04 -13.53
CA GLU A 170 21.75 -18.74 -13.59
C GLU A 170 21.02 -19.29 -12.35
N MET A 171 21.27 -20.55 -11.98
CA MET A 171 20.70 -21.17 -10.78
C MET A 171 21.12 -20.43 -9.51
N PHE A 172 22.38 -19.98 -9.42
CA PHE A 172 22.84 -19.16 -8.30
C PHE A 172 22.06 -17.83 -8.21
N ASN A 173 21.88 -17.13 -9.33
CA ASN A 173 21.11 -15.88 -9.38
C ASN A 173 19.66 -16.11 -8.94
N GLN A 174 19.01 -17.15 -9.44
CA GLN A 174 17.64 -17.50 -9.04
C GLN A 174 17.52 -17.80 -7.54
N VAL A 175 18.53 -18.46 -6.94
CA VAL A 175 18.55 -18.72 -5.49
C VAL A 175 18.74 -17.42 -4.70
N VAL A 176 19.60 -16.51 -5.16
CA VAL A 176 19.81 -15.19 -4.54
C VAL A 176 18.53 -14.36 -4.59
N GLU A 177 17.87 -14.27 -5.75
CA GLU A 177 16.60 -13.56 -5.94
C GLU A 177 15.48 -14.15 -5.07
N LYS A 178 15.29 -15.48 -5.10
CA LYS A 178 14.28 -16.13 -4.24
C LYS A 178 14.57 -15.91 -2.75
N LYS A 179 15.84 -15.89 -2.35
CA LYS A 179 16.22 -15.61 -0.95
C LYS A 179 15.91 -14.16 -0.57
N SER A 180 16.17 -13.18 -1.44
CA SER A 180 15.78 -11.79 -1.20
C SER A 180 14.26 -11.62 -1.14
N ASP A 181 13.52 -12.27 -2.03
CA ASP A 181 12.05 -12.21 -2.07
C ASP A 181 11.43 -12.81 -0.81
N LEU A 182 11.90 -13.98 -0.38
CA LEU A 182 11.45 -14.60 0.88
C LEU A 182 11.76 -13.72 2.10
N ARG A 183 12.92 -13.05 2.11
CA ARG A 183 13.27 -12.12 3.18
C ARG A 183 12.33 -10.91 3.20
N LEU A 184 12.05 -10.32 2.03
CA LEU A 184 11.11 -9.20 1.90
C LEU A 184 9.70 -9.61 2.32
N GLN A 185 9.23 -10.77 1.87
CA GLN A 185 7.90 -11.29 2.24
C GLN A 185 7.78 -11.56 3.74
N SER A 186 8.83 -12.10 4.36
CA SER A 186 8.90 -12.29 5.82
C SER A 186 8.85 -10.96 6.55
N LYS A 187 9.59 -9.94 6.05
CA LYS A 187 9.62 -8.60 6.63
C LYS A 187 8.24 -7.95 6.59
N LEU A 188 7.59 -7.94 5.42
CA LEU A 188 6.25 -7.40 5.24
C LEU A 188 5.23 -8.07 6.16
N LYS A 189 5.26 -9.40 6.29
CA LYS A 189 4.34 -10.13 7.18
C LYS A 189 4.49 -9.70 8.65
N VAL A 190 5.73 -9.50 9.10
CA VAL A 190 6.00 -9.05 10.48
C VAL A 190 5.54 -7.60 10.67
N GLU A 191 5.82 -6.71 9.71
CA GLU A 191 5.42 -5.30 9.75
C GLU A 191 3.89 -5.15 9.77
N THR A 192 3.16 -5.85 8.90
CA THR A 192 1.69 -5.85 8.91
C THR A 192 1.13 -6.37 10.23
N SER A 193 1.70 -7.46 10.76
CA SER A 193 1.26 -8.01 12.05
C SER A 193 1.51 -7.04 13.22
N LEU A 194 2.61 -6.29 13.19
CA LEU A 194 2.90 -5.25 14.19
C LEU A 194 1.91 -4.10 14.09
N ALA A 195 1.64 -3.61 12.88
CA ALA A 195 0.68 -2.54 12.64
C ALA A 195 -0.73 -2.90 13.14
N ASP A 196 -1.18 -4.13 12.91
CA ASP A 196 -2.46 -4.64 13.40
C ASP A 196 -2.53 -4.69 14.93
N VAL A 197 -1.44 -5.14 15.58
CA VAL A 197 -1.35 -5.17 17.04
C VAL A 197 -1.34 -3.75 17.62
N ASP A 198 -0.60 -2.83 17.01
CA ASP A 198 -0.55 -1.42 17.43
C ASP A 198 -1.91 -0.72 17.26
N SER A 199 -2.63 -1.00 16.17
CA SER A 199 -3.99 -0.50 15.93
C SER A 199 -4.97 -1.00 17.00
N LYS A 200 -4.92 -2.31 17.32
CA LYS A 200 -5.76 -2.90 18.39
C LYS A 200 -5.43 -2.32 19.76
N LEU A 201 -4.15 -2.16 20.09
CA LEU A 201 -3.72 -1.52 21.34
C LEU A 201 -4.20 -0.07 21.44
N SER A 202 -4.18 0.68 20.34
CA SER A 202 -4.72 2.05 20.29
C SER A 202 -6.23 2.08 20.56
N SER A 203 -6.96 1.17 19.92
CA SER A 203 -8.41 1.04 20.06
C SER A 203 -8.81 0.67 21.49
N LEU A 204 -8.12 -0.31 22.10
CA LEU A 204 -8.36 -0.71 23.49
C LEU A 204 -7.99 0.37 24.51
N LYS A 205 -6.98 1.21 24.23
CA LYS A 205 -6.69 2.39 25.08
C LYS A 205 -7.84 3.40 25.05
N SER A 206 -8.35 3.72 23.86
CA SER A 206 -9.51 4.59 23.71
C SER A 206 -10.75 4.02 24.40
N GLU A 207 -10.97 2.70 24.26
CA GLU A 207 -12.06 2.02 24.95
C GLU A 207 -11.88 2.04 26.48
N GLN A 208 -10.65 1.84 26.97
CA GLN A 208 -10.31 1.95 28.38
C GLN A 208 -10.65 3.36 28.92
N GLU A 209 -10.31 4.41 28.18
CA GLU A 209 -10.66 5.80 28.54
C GLU A 209 -12.18 6.00 28.59
N ASN A 210 -12.93 5.43 27.65
CA ASN A 210 -14.39 5.52 27.63
C ASN A 210 -15.04 4.76 28.80
N VAL A 211 -14.48 3.60 29.17
CA VAL A 211 -14.88 2.85 30.36
C VAL A 211 -14.59 3.66 31.63
N ILE A 212 -13.42 4.31 31.72
CA ILE A 212 -13.07 5.20 32.85
C ILE A 212 -14.05 6.38 32.94
N LYS A 213 -14.39 7.03 31.81
CA LYS A 213 -15.41 8.10 31.77
C LYS A 213 -16.78 7.58 32.23
N SER A 214 -17.14 6.37 31.85
CA SER A 214 -18.39 5.73 32.29
C SER A 214 -18.41 5.45 33.79
N PHE A 215 -17.27 5.21 34.43
CA PHE A 215 -17.20 5.10 35.90
C PHE A 215 -17.42 6.46 36.60
N ALA A 216 -17.10 7.58 35.95
CA ALA A 216 -17.28 8.91 36.55
C ALA A 216 -18.77 9.27 36.77
N THR A 217 -19.70 8.60 36.09
CA THR A 217 -21.15 8.79 36.28
C THR A 217 -21.71 8.01 37.48
N LYS A 218 -20.85 7.33 38.25
CA LYS A 218 -21.22 6.49 39.41
C LYS A 218 -22.30 5.44 39.08
N PRO A 219 -22.04 4.53 38.11
CA PRO A 219 -22.97 3.47 37.76
C PRO A 219 -23.14 2.48 38.93
N GLU A 220 -24.34 1.90 39.05
CA GLU A 220 -24.70 0.95 40.11
C GLU A 220 -25.29 -0.35 39.54
N GLY A 221 -25.34 -1.39 40.39
CA GLY A 221 -25.96 -2.68 40.06
C GLY A 221 -25.36 -3.35 38.83
N LYS A 222 -26.21 -3.82 37.91
CA LYS A 222 -25.81 -4.58 36.71
C LYS A 222 -24.89 -3.78 35.76
N VAL A 223 -25.04 -2.46 35.70
CA VAL A 223 -24.23 -1.59 34.83
C VAL A 223 -22.79 -1.54 35.34
N LEU A 224 -22.62 -1.44 36.67
CA LEU A 224 -21.30 -1.47 37.31
C LEU A 224 -20.60 -2.82 37.10
N GLU A 225 -21.35 -3.92 37.19
CA GLU A 225 -20.83 -5.26 36.94
C GLU A 225 -20.33 -5.43 35.49
N GLN A 226 -21.13 -4.97 34.51
CA GLN A 226 -20.75 -4.98 33.10
C GLN A 226 -19.50 -4.13 32.81
N LEU A 227 -19.42 -2.92 33.40
CA LEU A 227 -18.24 -2.06 33.24
C LEU A 227 -16.99 -2.66 33.88
N ASN A 228 -17.11 -3.30 35.04
CA ASN A 228 -15.99 -3.99 35.69
C ASN A 228 -15.52 -5.20 34.87
N LYS A 229 -16.46 -5.99 34.33
CA LYS A 229 -16.14 -7.10 33.43
C LYS A 229 -15.39 -6.59 32.19
N ARG A 230 -15.93 -5.56 31.53
CA ARG A 230 -15.30 -4.98 30.34
C ARG A 230 -13.93 -4.38 30.62
N ARG A 231 -13.76 -3.69 31.77
CA ARG A 231 -12.46 -3.17 32.21
C ARG A 231 -11.41 -4.29 32.37
N ASN A 232 -11.81 -5.44 32.92
CA ASN A 232 -10.91 -6.57 33.10
C ASN A 232 -10.59 -7.26 31.77
N GLU A 233 -11.56 -7.42 30.87
CA GLU A 233 -11.35 -7.90 29.50
C GLU A 233 -10.34 -7.03 28.76
N ILE A 234 -10.54 -5.71 28.75
CA ILE A 234 -9.61 -4.75 28.12
C ILE A 234 -8.21 -4.88 28.73
N ARG A 235 -8.07 -5.00 30.05
CA ARG A 235 -6.75 -5.18 30.69
C ARG A 235 -6.06 -6.47 30.25
N ASN A 236 -6.80 -7.58 30.18
CA ASN A 236 -6.26 -8.88 29.78
C ASN A 236 -5.85 -8.86 28.31
N GLU A 237 -6.72 -8.36 27.43
CA GLU A 237 -6.44 -8.21 25.99
C GLU A 237 -5.23 -7.30 25.73
N MET A 238 -5.16 -6.16 26.42
CA MET A 238 -4.01 -5.25 26.36
C MET A 238 -2.70 -5.91 26.79
N SER A 239 -2.74 -6.78 27.79
CA SER A 239 -1.54 -7.49 28.28
C SER A 239 -1.07 -8.53 27.26
N ALA A 240 -1.99 -9.34 26.74
CA ALA A 240 -1.70 -10.33 25.70
C ALA A 240 -1.17 -9.68 24.41
N LEU A 241 -1.75 -8.54 24.00
CA LEU A 241 -1.29 -7.80 22.82
C LEU A 241 0.09 -7.17 23.03
N LYS A 242 0.44 -6.73 24.25
CA LYS A 242 1.80 -6.23 24.55
C LYS A 242 2.84 -7.34 24.49
N GLU A 243 2.54 -8.52 25.00
CA GLU A 243 3.41 -9.70 24.88
C GLU A 243 3.59 -10.07 23.40
N ARG A 244 2.48 -10.14 22.65
CA ARG A 244 2.53 -10.43 21.22
C ARG A 244 3.33 -9.39 20.43
N ARG A 245 3.19 -8.10 20.77
CA ARG A 245 3.99 -7.02 20.19
C ARG A 245 5.47 -7.23 20.45
N MET A 246 5.85 -7.57 21.68
CA MET A 246 7.24 -7.84 22.04
C MET A 246 7.83 -9.00 21.22
N GLU A 247 7.10 -10.12 21.11
CA GLU A 247 7.50 -11.24 20.24
C GLU A 247 7.70 -10.83 18.79
N LEU A 248 6.77 -10.04 18.25
CA LEU A 248 6.84 -9.56 16.87
C LEU A 248 8.00 -8.59 16.65
N THR A 249 8.31 -7.73 17.62
CA THR A 249 9.51 -6.85 17.57
C THR A 249 10.80 -7.67 17.57
N VAL A 250 10.88 -8.76 18.34
CA VAL A 250 12.03 -9.67 18.29
C VAL A 250 12.14 -10.32 16.92
N LYS A 251 11.03 -10.79 16.35
CA LYS A 251 11.00 -11.35 14.98
C LYS A 251 11.38 -10.32 13.92
N GLN A 252 10.97 -9.07 14.08
CA GLN A 252 11.33 -7.97 13.16
C GLN A 252 12.85 -7.81 13.11
N ARG A 253 13.51 -7.74 14.28
CA ARG A 253 14.97 -7.67 14.36
C ARG A 253 15.66 -8.88 13.74
N GLN A 254 15.09 -10.07 13.88
CA GLN A 254 15.64 -11.30 13.28
C GLN A 254 15.55 -11.30 11.74
N VAL A 255 14.53 -10.68 11.16
CA VAL A 255 14.36 -10.59 9.70
C VAL A 255 15.22 -9.46 9.10
N GLU A 256 15.52 -8.44 9.89
CA GLU A 256 16.39 -7.32 9.52
C GLU A 256 17.89 -7.65 9.53
N LEU A 257 18.33 -8.65 10.30
CA LEU A 257 19.69 -9.23 10.29
C LEU A 257 19.90 -10.16 9.09
#